data_AF-A0A381U275-F1
#
_entry.id   AF-A0A381U275-F1
#
_cell.length_a   1.000
_cell.length_b   1.000
_cell.length_c   1.000
_cell.angle_alpha   90.00
_cell.angle_beta   90.00
_cell.angle_gamma   90.00
#
_symmetry.space_group_name_H-M   'P 1'
#
loop_
_entity.id
_entity.type
_entity.pdbx_description
1 polymer ?
#
loop_
_entity_poly.entity_id
_entity_poly.type
_entity_poly.pdbx_seq_one_letter_code
_entity_poly.pdbx_strand_id
1 'polypeptide(L)'
;MANSPKRVVRTFDATNMVAGNIIGSAIFLLSGYAAAPVPDGAWLIMAWIVGGIMATLGALAIAELSTEFPDIGGDFLYLKKVYGTYPAFLYGWMSLMVFETGSIAILSIFGGKYLKEFFPGVPLSVPALASVLVILFSGLHCLRITIGSRFQSILTVAKIGGLGLLSVILFSNTSSVPAV
;
A
#
# COMPACT_ATOMS: atom_id res chain seq x y z
N MET A 1 16.07 -10.07 33.83
CA MET A 1 16.13 -8.82 33.04
C MET A 1 15.89 -9.19 31.59
N ALA A 2 14.69 -8.96 31.07
CA ALA A 2 14.33 -9.34 29.70
C ALA A 2 15.07 -8.44 28.71
N ASN A 3 15.61 -9.02 27.63
CA ASN A 3 16.29 -8.31 26.56
C ASN A 3 15.37 -7.22 25.97
N SER A 4 15.61 -5.96 26.31
CA SER A 4 14.98 -4.84 25.61
C SER A 4 15.35 -4.92 24.14
N PRO A 5 14.37 -4.87 23.20
CA PRO A 5 14.66 -4.96 21.78
C PRO A 5 15.63 -3.84 21.39
N LYS A 6 16.74 -4.21 20.74
CA LYS A 6 17.69 -3.21 20.21
C LYS A 6 16.94 -2.34 19.20
N ARG A 7 17.05 -1.02 19.34
CA ARG A 7 16.45 -0.07 18.38
C ARG A 7 17.21 -0.15 17.05
N VAL A 8 16.71 -0.95 16.12
CA VAL A 8 17.30 -1.14 14.78
C VAL A 8 16.78 -0.13 13.77
N VAL A 9 15.59 0.44 13.99
CA VAL A 9 14.91 1.39 13.07
C VAL A 9 14.88 2.79 13.70
N ARG A 10 15.43 3.79 13.00
CA ARG A 10 15.35 5.20 13.41
C ARG A 10 14.04 5.82 12.94
N THR A 11 13.68 6.97 13.51
CA THR A 11 12.45 7.70 13.15
C THR A 11 12.38 8.00 11.65
N PHE A 12 13.48 8.48 11.06
CA PHE A 12 13.55 8.73 9.63
C PHE A 12 13.30 7.47 8.78
N ASP A 13 13.91 6.34 9.18
CA ASP A 13 13.74 5.05 8.49
C ASP A 13 12.28 4.59 8.59
N ALA A 14 11.68 4.67 9.78
CA ALA A 14 10.28 4.32 10.02
C ALA A 14 9.32 5.21 9.20
N THR A 15 9.53 6.53 9.19
CA THR A 15 8.70 7.46 8.40
C THR A 15 8.77 7.15 6.91
N ASN A 16 9.97 6.92 6.37
CA ASN A 16 10.13 6.58 4.95
C ASN A 16 9.51 5.21 4.61
N MET A 17 9.63 4.23 5.50
CA MET A 17 8.98 2.92 5.30
C MET A 17 7.45 3.06 5.27
N VAL A 18 6.87 3.83 6.19
CA VAL A 18 5.42 4.09 6.22
C VAL A 18 4.99 4.86 4.98
N ALA A 19 5.67 5.95 4.63
CA ALA A 19 5.36 6.73 3.43
C ALA A 19 5.44 5.87 2.16
N GLY A 20 6.47 5.01 2.05
CA GLY A 20 6.64 4.12 0.92
C GLY A 20 5.63 2.97 0.85
N ASN A 21 5.06 2.59 1.99
CA ASN A 21 3.97 1.61 2.05
C ASN A 21 2.62 2.24 1.67
N ILE A 22 2.35 3.47 2.12
CA ILE A 22 1.12 4.21 1.80
C ILE A 22 1.10 4.64 0.33
N ILE A 23 2.22 5.13 -0.20
CA ILE A 23 2.36 5.50 -1.63
C ILE A 23 2.56 4.23 -2.46
N GLY A 24 1.45 3.51 -2.65
CA GLY A 24 1.40 2.22 -3.34
C GLY A 24 1.05 2.30 -4.82
N SER A 25 0.85 1.13 -5.43
CA SER A 25 0.32 1.00 -6.80
C SER A 25 -1.13 1.51 -6.92
N ALA A 26 -1.84 1.65 -5.80
CA ALA A 26 -3.23 2.11 -5.76
C ALA A 26 -3.43 3.50 -6.38
N ILE A 27 -2.43 4.40 -6.31
CA ILE A 27 -2.54 5.72 -6.96
C ILE A 27 -2.63 5.65 -8.49
N PHE A 28 -2.06 4.61 -9.10
CA PHE A 28 -2.13 4.37 -10.54
C PHE A 28 -3.34 3.52 -10.92
N LEU A 29 -3.76 2.64 -10.01
CA LEU A 29 -4.80 1.66 -10.26
C LEU A 29 -6.18 2.17 -9.86
N LEU A 30 -6.36 2.51 -8.59
CA LEU A 30 -7.64 2.83 -7.97
C LEU A 30 -8.14 4.23 -8.31
N SER A 31 -7.25 5.18 -8.62
CA SER A 31 -7.66 6.55 -8.95
C SER A 31 -8.61 6.62 -10.14
N GLY A 32 -8.38 5.79 -11.17
CA GLY A 32 -9.29 5.70 -12.32
C GLY A 32 -10.65 5.11 -11.95
N TYR A 33 -10.67 4.07 -11.09
CA TYR A 33 -11.93 3.50 -10.58
C TYR A 33 -12.66 4.47 -9.66
N ALA A 34 -11.94 5.27 -8.87
CA ALA A 34 -12.50 6.29 -8.00
C ALA A 34 -13.06 7.48 -8.79
N ALA A 35 -12.51 7.78 -9.98
CA ALA A 35 -13.03 8.81 -10.87
C ALA A 35 -14.33 8.40 -11.58
N ALA A 36 -14.49 7.11 -11.90
CA ALA A 36 -15.61 6.62 -12.70
C ALA A 36 -17.02 6.95 -12.16
N PRO A 37 -17.31 6.84 -10.85
CA PRO A 37 -18.64 7.17 -10.31
C PRO A 37 -18.81 8.65 -9.96
N VAL A 38 -17.79 9.49 -10.16
CA VAL A 38 -17.75 10.87 -9.67
C VAL A 38 -18.11 11.85 -10.80
N PRO A 39 -18.92 12.90 -10.57
CA PRO A 39 -19.44 13.76 -11.64
C PRO A 39 -18.36 14.52 -12.44
N ASP A 40 -17.34 15.01 -11.75
CA ASP A 40 -16.28 15.83 -12.35
C ASP A 40 -14.98 15.78 -11.51
N GLY A 41 -13.94 16.45 -12.00
CA GLY A 41 -12.64 16.51 -11.34
C GLY A 41 -12.64 17.23 -9.98
N ALA A 42 -13.54 18.18 -9.75
CA ALA A 42 -13.61 18.90 -8.48
C ALA A 42 -14.13 17.97 -7.38
N TRP A 43 -15.18 17.19 -7.66
CA TRP A 43 -15.66 16.16 -6.73
C TRP A 43 -14.61 15.08 -6.45
N LEU A 44 -13.81 14.70 -7.44
CA LEU A 44 -12.72 13.74 -7.26
C LEU A 44 -11.67 14.29 -6.29
N ILE A 45 -11.25 15.55 -6.48
CA ILE A 45 -10.30 16.23 -5.58
C ILE A 45 -10.87 16.34 -4.16
N MET A 46 -12.15 16.70 -4.02
CA MET A 46 -12.79 16.74 -2.69
C MET A 46 -12.79 15.36 -2.01
N ALA A 47 -13.09 14.29 -2.73
CA ALA A 47 -13.03 12.93 -2.21
C ALA A 47 -11.61 12.58 -1.72
N TRP A 48 -10.57 12.97 -2.46
CA TRP A 48 -9.17 12.81 -2.05
C TRP A 48 -8.83 13.60 -0.79
N ILE A 49 -9.27 14.85 -0.69
CA ILE A 49 -9.02 15.70 0.50
C ILE A 49 -9.68 15.08 1.73
N VAL A 50 -10.96 14.70 1.63
CA VAL A 50 -11.70 14.06 2.73
C VAL A 50 -11.04 12.75 3.14
N GLY A 51 -10.67 11.91 2.17
CA GLY A 51 -9.93 10.67 2.44
C GLY A 51 -8.59 10.91 3.15
N GLY A 52 -7.85 11.94 2.74
CA GLY A 52 -6.60 12.34 3.39
C GLY A 52 -6.77 12.80 4.83
N ILE A 53 -7.84 13.57 5.11
CA ILE A 53 -8.19 13.99 6.48
C ILE A 53 -8.54 12.76 7.33
N MET A 54 -9.39 11.88 6.83
CA MET A 54 -9.77 10.64 7.53
C MET A 54 -8.55 9.76 7.84
N ALA A 55 -7.66 9.58 6.87
CA ALA A 55 -6.42 8.83 7.06
C ALA A 55 -5.51 9.47 8.13
N THR A 56 -5.41 10.81 8.13
CA THR A 56 -4.61 11.55 9.12
C THR A 56 -5.17 11.37 10.53
N LEU A 57 -6.49 11.49 10.69
CA LEU A 57 -7.15 11.28 11.98
C LEU A 57 -6.95 9.84 12.49
N GLY A 58 -7.06 8.84 11.60
CA GLY A 58 -6.76 7.45 11.93
C GLY A 58 -5.31 7.24 12.36
N ALA A 59 -4.35 7.87 11.67
CA ALA A 59 -2.94 7.79 12.01
C ALA A 59 -2.64 8.41 13.39
N LEU A 60 -3.28 9.54 13.74
CA LEU A 60 -3.14 10.16 15.05
C LEU A 60 -3.70 9.27 16.17
N ALA A 61 -4.86 8.63 15.95
CA ALA A 61 -5.43 7.68 16.90
C ALA A 61 -4.51 6.47 17.12
N ILE A 62 -3.94 5.91 16.05
CA ILE A 62 -2.96 4.82 16.17
C ILE A 62 -1.68 5.29 16.87
N ALA A 63 -1.25 6.53 16.66
CA ALA A 63 -0.07 7.07 17.34
C ALA A 63 -0.27 7.15 18.87
N GLU A 64 -1.44 7.58 19.33
CA GLU A 64 -1.79 7.59 20.76
C GLU A 64 -1.75 6.17 21.35
N LEU A 65 -2.40 5.20 20.68
CA LEU A 65 -2.37 3.80 21.12
C LEU A 65 -0.96 3.20 21.09
N SER A 66 -0.15 3.58 20.11
CA SER A 66 1.24 3.13 19.98
C SER A 66 2.12 3.64 21.13
N THR A 67 1.83 4.83 21.65
CA THR A 67 2.53 5.38 22.81
C THR A 67 2.03 4.80 24.13
N GLU A 68 0.74 4.48 24.24
CA GLU A 68 0.14 3.88 25.43
C GLU A 68 0.50 2.40 25.58
N PHE A 69 0.58 1.67 24.47
CA PHE A 69 0.85 0.23 24.44
C PHE A 69 2.11 -0.10 23.63
N PRO A 70 3.32 0.21 24.12
CA PRO A 70 4.57 0.07 23.37
C PRO A 70 5.09 -1.38 23.26
N ASP A 71 4.27 -2.38 23.59
CA ASP A 71 4.67 -3.78 23.48
C ASP A 71 4.54 -4.29 22.03
N ILE A 72 5.26 -5.36 21.72
CA ILE A 72 5.23 -6.00 20.41
C ILE A 72 3.84 -6.61 20.17
N GLY A 73 3.20 -6.25 19.06
CA GLY A 73 1.94 -6.87 18.62
C GLY A 73 1.00 -5.97 17.80
N GLY A 74 1.28 -4.66 17.72
CA GLY A 74 0.54 -3.73 16.87
C GLY A 74 -0.97 -3.73 17.14
N ASP A 75 -1.77 -3.60 16.08
CA ASP A 75 -3.23 -3.50 16.17
C ASP A 75 -3.87 -4.68 16.91
N PHE A 76 -3.36 -5.90 16.72
CA PHE A 76 -3.86 -7.07 17.44
C PHE A 76 -3.74 -6.89 18.96
N LEU A 77 -2.59 -6.38 19.42
CA LEU A 77 -2.38 -6.13 20.84
C LEU A 77 -3.30 -5.03 21.36
N TYR A 78 -3.49 -3.96 20.59
CA TYR A 78 -4.39 -2.87 20.92
C TYR A 78 -5.81 -3.38 21.14
N LEU A 79 -6.33 -4.17 20.19
CA LEU A 79 -7.64 -4.79 20.32
C LEU A 79 -7.71 -5.74 21.50
N LYS A 80 -6.64 -6.50 21.76
CA LYS A 80 -6.61 -7.43 22.90
C LYS A 80 -6.65 -6.69 24.24
N LYS A 81 -5.96 -5.56 24.37
CA LYS A 81 -5.92 -4.76 25.60
C LYS A 81 -7.25 -4.04 25.87
N VAL A 82 -7.91 -3.54 24.81
CA VAL A 82 -9.15 -2.76 24.95
C VAL A 82 -10.40 -3.64 24.98
N TYR A 83 -10.48 -4.66 24.10
CA TYR A 83 -11.68 -5.47 23.88
C TYR A 83 -11.54 -6.94 24.28
N GLY A 84 -10.36 -7.35 24.74
CA GLY A 84 -10.10 -8.72 25.17
C GLY A 84 -9.76 -9.68 24.03
N THR A 85 -9.61 -10.96 24.38
CA THR A 85 -9.02 -11.98 23.49
C THR A 85 -9.88 -12.32 22.28
N TYR A 86 -11.21 -12.39 22.43
CA TYR A 86 -12.08 -12.86 21.36
C TYR A 86 -12.15 -11.89 20.16
N PRO A 87 -12.39 -10.57 20.35
CA PRO A 87 -12.34 -9.61 19.25
C PRO A 87 -10.95 -9.52 18.61
N ALA A 88 -9.89 -9.59 19.41
CA ALA A 88 -8.52 -9.61 18.89
C ALA A 88 -8.25 -10.85 18.03
N PHE A 89 -8.72 -12.03 18.43
CA PHE A 89 -8.62 -13.26 17.64
C PHE A 89 -9.34 -13.13 16.30
N LEU A 90 -10.57 -12.60 16.29
CA LEU A 90 -11.32 -12.36 15.06
C LEU A 90 -10.58 -11.38 14.14
N TYR A 91 -9.99 -10.32 14.70
CA TYR A 91 -9.16 -9.40 13.93
C TYR A 91 -7.94 -10.09 13.34
N GLY A 92 -7.19 -10.86 14.13
CA GLY A 92 -6.02 -11.60 13.65
C GLY A 92 -6.37 -12.59 12.53
N TRP A 93 -7.49 -13.29 12.67
CA TRP A 93 -8.01 -14.18 11.63
C TRP A 93 -8.39 -13.41 10.35
N MET A 94 -9.17 -12.33 10.48
CA MET A 94 -9.61 -11.51 9.34
C MET A 94 -8.42 -10.87 8.63
N SER A 95 -7.48 -10.31 9.38
CA SER A 95 -6.26 -9.70 8.87
C SER A 95 -5.48 -10.71 8.01
N LEU A 96 -5.24 -11.92 8.53
CA LEU A 96 -4.43 -12.91 7.83
C LEU A 96 -5.17 -13.62 6.69
N MET A 97 -6.43 -13.98 6.86
CA MET A 97 -7.17 -14.81 5.90
C MET A 97 -7.91 -14.01 4.83
N VAL A 98 -8.22 -12.73 5.10
CA VAL A 98 -9.07 -11.92 4.21
C VAL A 98 -8.33 -10.67 3.76
N PHE A 99 -7.83 -9.86 4.68
CA PHE A 99 -7.29 -8.54 4.35
C PHE A 99 -5.97 -8.62 3.57
N GLU A 100 -4.97 -9.30 4.13
CA GLU A 100 -3.65 -9.39 3.52
C GLU A 100 -3.67 -10.26 2.25
N THR A 101 -4.35 -11.40 2.30
CA THR A 101 -4.51 -12.31 1.14
C THR A 101 -5.30 -11.65 0.01
N GLY A 102 -6.38 -10.93 0.33
CA GLY A 102 -7.18 -10.18 -0.64
C GLY A 102 -6.36 -9.07 -1.31
N SER A 103 -5.56 -8.34 -0.52
CA SER A 103 -4.66 -7.31 -1.04
C SER A 103 -3.64 -7.89 -2.02
N ILE A 104 -2.99 -9.01 -1.68
CA ILE A 104 -2.05 -9.71 -2.56
C ILE A 104 -2.75 -10.21 -3.84
N ALA A 105 -3.95 -10.76 -3.73
CA ALA A 105 -4.72 -11.25 -4.87
C ALA A 105 -5.07 -10.11 -5.86
N ILE A 106 -5.56 -8.98 -5.36
CA ILE A 106 -5.89 -7.82 -6.20
C ILE A 106 -4.63 -7.29 -6.89
N LEU A 107 -3.54 -7.09 -6.14
CA LEU A 107 -2.28 -6.56 -6.69
C LEU A 107 -1.69 -7.48 -7.75
N SER A 108 -1.73 -8.81 -7.53
CA SER A 108 -1.21 -9.79 -8.50
C SER A 108 -2.03 -9.84 -9.79
N ILE A 109 -3.36 -9.73 -9.71
CA ILE A 109 -4.23 -9.64 -10.90
C ILE A 109 -3.90 -8.40 -11.72
N PHE A 110 -3.74 -7.24 -11.07
CA PHE A 110 -3.31 -6.03 -11.77
C PHE A 110 -1.91 -6.16 -12.35
N GLY A 111 -0.97 -6.76 -11.62
CA GLY A 111 0.36 -7.09 -12.13
C GLY A 111 0.30 -7.96 -13.39
N GLY A 112 -0.55 -8.99 -13.40
CA GLY A 112 -0.80 -9.83 -14.56
C GLY A 112 -1.40 -9.07 -15.75
N LYS A 113 -2.33 -8.14 -15.50
CA LYS A 113 -2.89 -7.25 -16.54
C LYS A 113 -1.80 -6.37 -17.16
N TYR A 114 -0.97 -5.72 -16.34
CA TYR A 114 0.13 -4.90 -16.83
C TYR A 114 1.15 -5.71 -17.63
N LEU A 115 1.54 -6.89 -17.15
CA LEU A 115 2.46 -7.76 -17.89
C LEU A 115 1.91 -8.12 -19.27
N LYS A 116 0.60 -8.35 -19.38
CA LYS A 116 -0.03 -8.69 -20.65
C LYS A 116 -0.12 -7.49 -21.60
N GLU A 117 -0.29 -6.29 -21.05
CA GLU A 117 -0.25 -5.04 -21.83
C GLU A 117 1.15 -4.79 -22.42
N PHE A 118 2.21 -4.98 -21.62
CA PHE A 118 3.59 -4.80 -22.08
C PHE A 118 4.11 -5.97 -22.93
N PHE A 119 3.62 -7.19 -22.70
CA PHE A 119 4.05 -8.41 -23.38
C PHE A 119 2.85 -9.21 -23.90
N PRO A 120 2.16 -8.73 -24.95
CA PRO A 120 0.92 -9.34 -25.45
C PRO A 120 1.11 -10.76 -25.99
N GLY A 121 2.34 -11.15 -26.35
CA GLY A 121 2.67 -12.50 -26.84
C GLY A 121 2.77 -13.59 -25.76
N VAL A 122 2.62 -13.25 -24.48
CA VAL A 122 2.70 -14.24 -23.39
C VAL A 122 1.46 -15.15 -23.41
N PRO A 123 1.61 -16.48 -23.56
CA PRO A 123 0.49 -17.40 -23.75
C PRO A 123 -0.28 -17.71 -22.44
N LEU A 124 -0.02 -16.98 -21.37
CA LEU A 124 -0.66 -17.18 -20.07
C LEU A 124 -1.90 -16.29 -19.92
N SER A 125 -2.91 -16.83 -19.23
CA SER A 125 -4.05 -16.04 -18.78
C SER A 125 -3.63 -15.08 -17.67
N VAL A 126 -4.39 -14.01 -17.45
CA VAL A 126 -4.11 -13.06 -16.36
C VAL A 126 -4.08 -13.74 -14.99
N PRO A 127 -5.02 -14.66 -14.63
CA PRO A 127 -4.93 -15.40 -13.39
C PRO A 127 -3.68 -16.27 -13.28
N ALA A 128 -3.22 -16.90 -14.37
CA ALA A 128 -2.00 -17.69 -14.35
C ALA A 128 -0.75 -16.82 -14.10
N LEU A 129 -0.67 -15.65 -14.76
CA LEU A 129 0.39 -14.67 -14.50
C LEU A 129 0.37 -14.17 -13.06
N ALA A 130 -0.82 -13.85 -12.53
CA ALA A 130 -0.98 -13.43 -11.15
C ALA A 130 -0.47 -14.50 -10.17
N SER A 131 -0.84 -15.77 -10.36
CA SER A 131 -0.36 -16.89 -9.53
C SER A 131 1.17 -17.04 -9.60
N VAL A 132 1.77 -16.91 -10.79
CA VAL A 132 3.22 -16.94 -10.95
C VAL A 132 3.90 -15.80 -10.19
N LEU A 133 3.35 -14.58 -10.26
CA LEU A 133 3.87 -13.43 -9.52
C LEU A 133 3.81 -13.66 -8.00
N VAL A 134 2.68 -14.16 -7.49
CA VAL A 134 2.54 -14.47 -6.05
C VAL A 134 3.58 -15.51 -5.62
N ILE A 135 3.67 -16.64 -6.32
CA ILE A 135 4.63 -17.72 -5.98
C ILE A 135 6.07 -17.19 -6.01
N LEU A 136 6.43 -16.42 -7.05
CA LEU A 136 7.76 -15.87 -7.21
C LEU A 136 8.11 -14.92 -6.05
N PHE A 137 7.25 -13.94 -5.76
CA PHE A 137 7.51 -12.96 -4.70
C PHE A 137 7.47 -13.60 -3.32
N SER A 138 6.50 -14.48 -3.03
CA SER A 138 6.45 -15.23 -1.78
C SER A 138 7.72 -16.07 -1.59
N GLY A 139 8.19 -16.77 -2.63
CA GLY A 139 9.44 -17.53 -2.60
C GLY A 139 10.65 -16.65 -2.30
N LEU A 140 10.77 -15.49 -2.96
CA LEU A 140 11.85 -14.52 -2.69
C LEU A 140 11.83 -14.02 -1.24
N HIS A 141 10.64 -13.72 -0.70
CA HIS A 141 10.47 -13.29 0.68
C HIS A 141 10.80 -14.38 1.70
N CYS A 142 10.50 -15.65 1.41
CA CYS A 142 10.87 -16.78 2.25
C CYS A 142 12.39 -17.05 2.26
N LEU A 143 13.10 -16.74 1.18
CA LEU A 143 14.55 -16.99 1.09
C LEU A 143 15.37 -15.91 1.80
N ARG A 144 15.09 -14.63 1.57
CA ARG A 144 15.81 -13.51 2.22
C ARG A 144 14.95 -12.26 2.33
N ILE A 145 14.55 -11.93 3.55
CA ILE A 145 13.73 -10.73 3.86
C ILE A 145 14.43 -9.41 3.46
N THR A 146 15.76 -9.35 3.52
CA THR A 146 16.53 -8.15 3.14
C THR A 146 16.45 -7.84 1.63
N ILE A 147 16.28 -8.86 0.79
CA ILE A 147 16.12 -8.68 -0.67
C ILE A 147 14.75 -8.06 -0.96
N GLY A 148 13.70 -8.60 -0.35
CA GLY A 148 12.33 -8.06 -0.48
C GLY A 148 12.24 -6.60 -0.02
N SER A 149 12.84 -6.27 1.12
CA SER A 149 12.85 -4.89 1.63
C SER A 149 13.56 -3.90 0.68
N ARG A 150 14.72 -4.28 0.11
CA ARG A 150 15.42 -3.42 -0.85
C ARG A 150 14.65 -3.26 -2.16
N PHE A 151 14.06 -4.34 -2.66
CA PHE A 151 13.24 -4.32 -3.87
C PHE A 151 12.02 -3.39 -3.71
N GLN A 152 11.32 -3.47 -2.58
CA GLN A 152 10.22 -2.57 -2.24
C GLN A 152 10.68 -1.10 -2.25
N SER A 153 11.80 -0.78 -1.59
CA SER A 153 12.30 0.60 -1.54
C SER A 153 12.62 1.16 -2.93
N ILE A 154 13.23 0.36 -3.81
CA ILE A 154 13.50 0.76 -5.20
C ILE A 154 12.20 1.06 -5.95
N LEU A 155 11.19 0.18 -5.82
CA LEU A 155 9.89 0.39 -6.44
C LEU A 155 9.20 1.65 -5.91
N THR A 156 9.29 1.94 -4.61
CA THR A 156 8.74 3.17 -4.04
C THR A 156 9.39 4.41 -4.66
N VAL A 157 10.72 4.45 -4.75
CA VAL A 157 11.43 5.58 -5.38
C VAL A 157 11.01 5.74 -6.84
N ALA A 158 10.94 4.64 -7.58
CA ALA A 158 10.49 4.64 -8.97
C ALA A 158 9.04 5.15 -9.11
N LYS A 159 8.13 4.74 -8.23
CA LYS A 159 6.73 5.22 -8.21
C LYS A 159 6.64 6.72 -7.95
N ILE A 160 7.35 7.22 -6.94
CA ILE A 160 7.36 8.65 -6.59
C ILE A 160 7.96 9.45 -7.75
N GLY A 161 9.08 9.00 -8.32
CA GLY A 161 9.68 9.62 -9.50
C GLY A 161 8.74 9.64 -10.71
N GLY A 162 8.04 8.54 -10.95
CA GLY A 162 7.03 8.43 -12.02
C GLY A 162 5.85 9.39 -11.84
N LEU A 163 5.33 9.54 -10.62
CA LEU A 163 4.30 10.53 -10.29
C LEU A 163 4.82 11.97 -10.51
N GLY A 164 6.05 12.25 -10.08
CA GLY A 164 6.68 13.55 -10.29
C GLY A 164 6.82 13.88 -11.77
N LEU A 165 7.31 12.94 -12.57
CA LEU A 165 7.42 13.09 -14.03
C LEU A 165 6.06 13.32 -14.69
N LEU A 166 5.05 12.51 -14.33
CA LEU A 166 3.68 12.68 -14.83
C LEU A 166 3.13 14.07 -14.50
N SER A 167 3.35 14.55 -13.27
CA SER A 167 2.92 15.88 -12.85
C SER A 167 3.58 16.98 -13.68
N VAL A 168 4.90 16.88 -13.89
CA VAL A 168 5.64 17.84 -14.73
C VAL A 168 5.12 17.86 -16.16
N ILE A 169 4.94 16.69 -16.79
CA ILE A 169 4.44 16.57 -18.17
C ILE A 169 3.03 17.17 -18.29
N LEU A 170 2.16 16.89 -17.32
CA LEU A 170 0.78 17.36 -17.34
C LEU A 170 0.73 18.89 -17.25
N PHE A 171 1.46 19.49 -16.32
CA PHE A 171 1.48 20.95 -16.15
C PHE A 171 2.32 21.70 -17.19
N SER A 172 3.28 21.03 -17.87
CA SER A 172 4.00 21.63 -19.00
C SER A 172 3.17 21.71 -20.27
N ASN A 173 2.24 20.76 -20.47
CA ASN A 173 1.39 20.68 -21.67
C ASN A 173 0.07 21.45 -21.55
N THR A 174 -0.36 21.84 -20.35
CA THR A 174 -1.58 22.65 -20.13
C THR A 174 -1.52 24.07 -20.72
N SER A 175 -0.37 24.55 -21.19
CA SER A 175 -0.26 25.79 -21.98
C SER A 175 -0.85 25.66 -23.40
N SER A 176 -1.31 24.47 -23.80
CA SER A 176 -1.83 24.19 -25.15
C SER A 176 -3.24 23.56 -25.20
N VAL A 177 -3.92 23.39 -24.07
CA VAL A 177 -5.28 22.82 -24.04
C VAL A 177 -6.29 23.98 -24.05
N PRO A 178 -7.10 24.15 -25.12
CA PRO A 178 -8.13 25.17 -25.13
C PRO A 178 -9.15 24.85 -24.03
N ALA A 179 -9.57 25.89 -23.29
CA ALA A 179 -10.63 25.76 -22.30
C ALA A 179 -11.90 25.21 -22.98
N VAL A 180 -12.38 24.06 -22.50
CA VAL A 180 -13.69 23.51 -22.84
C VAL A 180 -14.67 23.96 -21.77
#